data_AF-A0A7C4K552-F1
#
_entry.id   AF-A0A7C4K552-F1
#
_cell.length_a   1.000
_cell.length_b   1.000
_cell.length_c   1.000
_cell.angle_alpha   90.00
_cell.angle_beta   90.00
_cell.angle_gamma   90.00
#
_symmetry.space_group_name_H-M   'P 1'
#
loop_
_entity.id
_entity.type
_entity.pdbx_description
1 polymer ?
#
loop_
_entity_poly.entity_id
_entity_poly.type
_entity_poly.pdbx_seq_one_letter_code
_entity_poly.pdbx_strand_id
1 'polypeptide(L)'
;MATFAIESNGRIEKTAIYFNGEQLGGIKEVYIYLDENGTFDTIIQYEGTDKNIYTKHIFEDFLENVKVVPPSFTEEEANQLQLLEIVSNGDIESTVVYINEQEQEGIVSLLIHIKGTKTPSNFKRIFTVSKIPEHAEFKAEITYRNEDGSIETESIF
;
A
#
# COMPACT_ATOMS: atom_id res chain seq x y z
N MET A 1 11.91 -12.11 -3.65
CA MET A 1 11.28 -10.77 -3.73
C MET A 1 10.33 -10.68 -2.56
N ALA A 2 10.17 -9.49 -2.00
CA ALA A 2 9.22 -9.27 -0.93
C ALA A 2 7.84 -9.01 -1.54
N THR A 3 6.79 -9.41 -0.83
CA THR A 3 5.40 -9.20 -1.22
C THR A 3 4.76 -8.27 -0.21
N PHE A 4 4.20 -7.17 -0.68
CA PHE A 4 3.34 -6.30 0.12
C PHE A 4 1.91 -6.42 -0.41
N ALA A 5 0.95 -6.71 0.46
CA ALA A 5 -0.44 -6.89 0.06
C ALA A 5 -1.40 -6.05 0.87
N ILE A 6 -2.49 -5.64 0.23
CA ILE A 6 -3.59 -4.89 0.81
C ILE A 6 -4.87 -5.63 0.46
N GLU A 7 -5.64 -6.00 1.45
CA GLU A 7 -6.95 -6.63 1.26
C GLU A 7 -8.03 -5.69 1.82
N SER A 8 -8.93 -5.21 0.96
CA SER A 8 -9.92 -4.20 1.33
C SER A 8 -11.14 -4.15 0.41
N ASN A 9 -12.16 -3.40 0.82
CA ASN A 9 -13.29 -2.97 0.01
C ASN A 9 -13.44 -1.43 -0.03
N GLY A 10 -12.32 -0.72 0.13
CA GLY A 10 -12.28 0.74 0.07
C GLY A 10 -12.52 1.43 1.40
N ARG A 11 -12.69 0.68 2.50
CA ARG A 11 -12.96 1.22 3.84
C ARG A 11 -11.81 0.92 4.79
N ILE A 12 -11.36 1.94 5.53
CA ILE A 12 -10.25 1.84 6.48
C ILE A 12 -10.50 0.75 7.54
N GLU A 13 -11.73 0.62 8.04
CA GLU A 13 -12.10 -0.41 9.01
C GLU A 13 -12.16 -1.84 8.43
N LYS A 14 -12.20 -1.95 7.11
CA LYS A 14 -12.15 -3.21 6.34
C LYS A 14 -10.91 -3.21 5.47
N THR A 15 -9.75 -3.00 6.09
CA THR A 15 -8.44 -3.05 5.44
C THR A 15 -7.49 -3.90 6.27
N ALA A 16 -6.90 -4.92 5.65
CA ALA A 16 -5.76 -5.65 6.18
C ALA A 16 -4.53 -5.41 5.30
N ILE A 17 -3.37 -5.32 5.95
CA ILE A 17 -2.07 -5.12 5.30
C ILE A 17 -1.21 -6.32 5.62
N TYR A 18 -0.53 -6.87 4.61
CA TYR A 18 0.33 -8.03 4.74
C TYR A 18 1.72 -7.75 4.19
N PHE A 19 2.72 -8.38 4.78
CA PHE A 19 4.09 -8.39 4.26
C PHE A 19 4.62 -9.83 4.30
N ASN A 20 5.02 -10.35 3.15
CA ASN A 20 5.45 -11.75 2.95
C ASN A 20 4.45 -12.78 3.51
N GLY A 21 3.15 -12.51 3.36
CA GLY A 21 2.07 -13.37 3.83
C GLY A 21 1.70 -13.22 5.31
N GLU A 22 2.44 -12.42 6.09
CA GLU A 22 2.11 -12.14 7.49
C GLU A 22 1.26 -10.87 7.61
N GLN A 23 0.12 -10.94 8.31
CA GLN A 23 -0.69 -9.76 8.53
C GLN A 23 -0.02 -8.82 9.55
N LEU A 24 0.10 -7.55 9.17
CA LEU A 24 0.70 -6.50 9.99
C LEU A 24 -0.34 -5.79 10.85
N GLY A 25 0.05 -5.52 12.10
CA GLY A 25 -0.73 -4.74 13.07
C GLY A 25 -0.13 -3.35 13.32
N GLY A 26 -0.97 -2.44 13.81
CA GLY A 26 -0.51 -1.10 14.23
C GLY A 26 -0.11 -0.17 13.09
N ILE A 27 -0.48 -0.50 11.85
CA ILE A 27 -0.29 0.35 10.68
C ILE A 27 -1.05 1.67 10.89
N LYS A 28 -0.38 2.78 10.60
CA LYS A 28 -0.90 4.15 10.74
C LYS A 28 -1.13 4.80 9.39
N GLU A 29 -0.20 4.59 8.47
CA GLU A 29 -0.20 5.19 7.14
C GLU A 29 0.55 4.27 6.16
N VAL A 30 -0.01 4.10 4.97
CA VAL A 30 0.63 3.45 3.82
C VAL A 30 0.56 4.44 2.67
N TYR A 31 1.71 4.70 2.04
CA TYR A 31 1.80 5.51 0.84
C TYR A 31 2.62 4.74 -0.19
N ILE A 32 2.03 4.45 -1.35
CA ILE A 32 2.68 3.81 -2.48
C ILE A 32 2.39 4.65 -3.70
N TYR A 33 3.45 5.08 -4.38
CA TYR A 33 3.34 5.74 -5.67
C TYR A 33 4.39 5.18 -6.62
N LEU A 34 3.91 4.55 -7.68
CA LEU A 34 4.72 3.99 -8.76
C LEU A 34 4.30 4.67 -10.07
N ASP A 35 5.24 5.00 -10.96
CA ASP A 35 4.91 5.51 -12.29
C ASP A 35 5.84 5.02 -13.41
N GLU A 36 5.38 5.13 -14.66
CA GLU A 36 6.13 4.74 -15.88
C GLU A 36 7.40 5.58 -16.11
N ASN A 37 7.60 6.67 -15.36
CA ASN A 37 8.79 7.53 -15.46
C ASN A 37 9.88 7.14 -14.46
N GLY A 38 9.67 6.08 -13.67
CA GLY A 38 10.64 5.53 -12.73
C GLY A 38 10.46 5.99 -11.28
N THR A 39 9.36 6.67 -10.93
CA THR A 39 9.06 6.96 -9.53
C THR A 39 8.70 5.67 -8.79
N PHE A 40 9.34 5.40 -7.65
CA PHE A 40 9.10 4.22 -6.82
C PHE A 40 9.10 4.58 -5.33
N ASP A 41 8.05 5.28 -4.89
CA ASP A 41 7.90 5.68 -3.49
C ASP A 41 7.02 4.66 -2.76
N THR A 42 7.60 3.89 -1.83
CA THR A 42 6.87 2.84 -1.10
C THR A 42 7.11 2.98 0.40
N ILE A 43 6.22 3.65 1.11
CA ILE A 43 6.41 4.03 2.50
C ILE A 43 5.30 3.47 3.38
N ILE A 44 5.71 2.92 4.53
CA ILE A 44 4.81 2.49 5.59
C ILE A 44 5.16 3.17 6.90
N GLN A 45 4.14 3.58 7.65
CA GLN A 45 4.24 4.00 9.03
C GLN A 45 3.46 3.07 9.94
N TYR A 46 4.09 2.62 11.02
CA TYR A 46 3.48 1.71 11.97
C TYR A 46 3.95 1.96 13.41
N GLU A 47 3.13 1.58 14.37
CA GLU A 47 3.52 1.50 15.79
C GLU A 47 4.10 0.12 16.08
N GLY A 48 5.38 0.05 16.43
CA GLY A 48 6.07 -1.18 16.78
C GLY A 48 5.58 -1.82 18.07
N THR A 49 6.04 -3.05 18.34
CA THR A 49 5.80 -3.79 19.60
C THR A 49 6.31 -3.03 20.83
N ASP A 50 7.33 -2.21 20.65
CA ASP A 50 7.96 -1.32 21.64
C ASP A 50 7.25 0.03 21.83
N LYS A 51 6.11 0.25 21.15
CA LYS A 51 5.31 1.49 21.15
C LYS A 51 5.94 2.69 20.43
N ASN A 52 7.08 2.53 19.77
CA ASN A 52 7.64 3.58 18.94
C ASN A 52 6.96 3.60 17.56
N ILE A 53 6.93 4.78 16.95
CA ILE A 53 6.43 4.96 15.58
C ILE A 53 7.61 4.88 14.63
N TYR A 54 7.52 3.98 13.65
CA TYR A 54 8.52 3.78 12.61
C TYR A 54 7.96 4.23 11.27
N THR A 55 8.83 4.81 10.43
CA THR A 55 8.56 5.09 9.02
C THR A 55 9.67 4.42 8.22
N LYS A 56 9.31 3.57 7.26
CA LYS A 56 10.22 2.70 6.53
C LYS A 56 9.84 2.64 5.05
N HIS A 57 10.83 2.43 4.20
CA HIS A 57 10.63 2.01 2.82
C HIS A 57 10.25 0.53 2.79
N ILE A 58 9.11 0.18 2.19
CA ILE A 58 8.49 -1.15 2.30
C ILE A 58 9.42 -2.25 1.77
N PHE A 59 10.09 -2.01 0.64
CA PHE A 59 10.89 -3.01 -0.06
C PHE A 59 12.40 -2.86 0.15
N GLU A 60 12.85 -1.76 0.73
CA GLU A 60 14.29 -1.45 0.91
C GLU A 60 14.75 -1.56 2.37
N ASP A 61 13.88 -1.20 3.31
CA ASP A 61 14.23 -1.20 4.73
C ASP A 61 13.80 -2.49 5.43
N PHE A 62 14.49 -2.78 6.53
CA PHE A 62 14.04 -3.79 7.49
C PHE A 62 12.93 -3.23 8.39
N LEU A 63 11.79 -3.93 8.46
CA LEU A 63 10.64 -3.58 9.30
C LEU A 63 10.87 -3.99 10.77
N GLU A 64 11.72 -3.23 11.46
CA GLU A 64 12.05 -3.44 12.88
C GLU A 64 10.82 -3.38 13.78
N ASN A 65 10.74 -4.30 14.76
CA ASN A 65 9.70 -4.32 15.79
C ASN A 65 8.25 -4.32 15.24
N VAL A 66 8.05 -4.72 13.98
CA VAL A 66 6.71 -4.77 13.39
C VAL A 66 5.83 -5.75 14.16
N LYS A 67 4.55 -5.39 14.33
CA LYS A 67 3.57 -6.28 14.96
C LYS A 67 3.02 -7.21 13.91
N VAL A 68 3.14 -8.51 14.12
CA VAL A 68 2.39 -9.51 13.37
C VAL A 68 1.13 -9.87 14.16
N VAL A 69 -0.01 -9.92 13.47
CA VAL A 69 -1.31 -10.22 14.08
C VAL A 69 -1.99 -11.39 13.35
N PRO A 70 -2.88 -12.13 14.01
CA PRO A 70 -3.72 -13.11 13.32
C PRO A 70 -4.61 -12.47 12.24
N PRO A 71 -5.09 -13.28 11.26
CA PRO A 71 -6.05 -12.85 10.26
C PRO A 71 -7.24 -12.09 10.88
N SER A 72 -7.55 -10.92 10.33
CA SER A 72 -8.63 -10.06 10.83
C SER A 72 -10.00 -10.36 10.22
N PHE A 73 -10.04 -11.13 9.14
CA PHE A 73 -11.26 -11.49 8.42
C PHE A 73 -11.43 -13.00 8.41
N THR A 74 -12.69 -13.44 8.49
CA THR A 74 -13.03 -14.84 8.19
C THR A 74 -12.95 -15.09 6.69
N GLU A 75 -12.91 -16.36 6.27
CA GLU A 75 -12.96 -16.72 4.84
C GLU A 75 -14.20 -16.12 4.14
N GLU A 76 -15.35 -16.10 4.81
CA GLU A 76 -16.58 -15.50 4.28
C GLU A 76 -16.46 -13.99 4.08
N GLU A 77 -15.79 -13.29 5.00
CA GLU A 77 -15.54 -11.85 4.89
C GLU A 77 -14.49 -11.54 3.82
N ALA A 78 -13.41 -12.33 3.74
CA ALA A 78 -12.34 -12.17 2.75
C ALA A 78 -12.85 -12.30 1.31
N ASN A 79 -13.83 -13.17 1.06
CA ASN A 79 -14.50 -13.30 -0.25
C ASN A 79 -15.25 -12.04 -0.72
N GLN A 80 -15.46 -11.06 0.17
CA GLN A 80 -16.09 -9.77 -0.15
C GLN A 80 -15.06 -8.64 -0.29
N LEU A 81 -13.78 -8.94 -0.12
CA LEU A 81 -12.68 -8.00 -0.25
C LEU A 81 -11.97 -8.24 -1.57
N GLN A 82 -11.26 -7.21 -2.01
CA GLN A 82 -10.36 -7.28 -3.13
C GLN A 82 -8.93 -7.26 -2.60
N LEU A 83 -8.08 -8.09 -3.21
CA LEU A 83 -6.68 -8.24 -2.86
C LEU A 83 -5.82 -7.51 -3.89
N LEU A 84 -4.96 -6.61 -3.43
CA LEU A 84 -3.91 -5.99 -4.21
C LEU A 84 -2.57 -6.47 -3.67
N GLU A 85 -1.71 -7.00 -4.54
CA GLU A 85 -0.36 -7.47 -4.17
C GLU A 85 0.69 -6.77 -5.03
N ILE A 86 1.80 -6.40 -4.40
CA ILE A 86 2.97 -5.82 -5.06
C ILE A 86 4.16 -6.69 -4.69
N VAL A 87 4.75 -7.32 -5.70
CA VAL A 87 5.93 -8.18 -5.55
C VAL A 87 7.13 -7.42 -6.09
N SER A 88 8.09 -7.11 -5.22
CA SER A 88 9.23 -6.25 -5.58
C SER A 88 10.49 -6.60 -4.78
N ASN A 89 11.64 -6.18 -5.31
CA ASN A 89 12.92 -6.14 -4.60
C ASN A 89 13.39 -4.69 -4.31
N GLY A 90 12.54 -3.69 -4.54
CA GLY A 90 12.88 -2.27 -4.48
C GLY A 90 13.13 -1.62 -5.85
N ASP A 91 13.19 -2.41 -6.93
CA ASP A 91 13.37 -1.92 -8.29
C ASP A 91 12.06 -1.99 -9.08
N ILE A 92 11.65 -0.85 -9.65
CA ILE A 92 10.44 -0.73 -10.45
C ILE A 92 10.46 -1.63 -11.69
N GLU A 93 11.62 -1.83 -12.32
CA GLU A 93 11.75 -2.67 -13.53
C GLU A 93 11.45 -4.14 -13.26
N SER A 94 11.54 -4.56 -11.99
CA SER A 94 11.23 -5.92 -11.54
C SER A 94 9.99 -6.00 -10.67
N THR A 95 9.24 -4.90 -10.54
CA THR A 95 8.03 -4.87 -9.71
C THR A 95 6.83 -5.39 -10.50
N VAL A 96 6.08 -6.31 -9.90
CA VAL A 96 4.85 -6.86 -10.46
C VAL A 96 3.68 -6.57 -9.54
N VAL A 97 2.56 -6.15 -10.11
CA VAL A 97 1.32 -5.85 -9.39
C VAL A 97 0.26 -6.88 -9.75
N TYR A 98 -0.43 -7.40 -8.75
CA TYR A 98 -1.54 -8.32 -8.90
C TYR A 98 -2.80 -7.75 -8.26
N ILE A 99 -3.95 -7.95 -8.90
CA ILE A 99 -5.27 -7.71 -8.33
C ILE A 99 -6.04 -9.03 -8.36
N ASN A 100 -6.47 -9.52 -7.20
CA ASN A 100 -7.14 -10.81 -7.04
C ASN A 100 -6.38 -11.95 -7.75
N GLU A 101 -5.07 -12.05 -7.48
CA GLU A 101 -4.15 -13.04 -8.06
C GLU A 101 -3.93 -12.91 -9.58
N GLN A 102 -4.51 -11.90 -10.24
CA GLN A 102 -4.31 -11.63 -11.66
C GLN A 102 -3.24 -10.56 -11.84
N GLU A 103 -2.23 -10.85 -12.64
CA GLU A 103 -1.18 -9.90 -12.99
C GLU A 103 -1.76 -8.71 -13.76
N GLN A 104 -1.33 -7.50 -13.39
CA GLN A 104 -1.78 -6.26 -14.01
C GLN A 104 -0.69 -5.73 -14.95
N GLU A 105 -1.01 -5.64 -16.24
CA GLU A 105 -0.13 -5.11 -17.28
C GLU A 105 -0.51 -3.68 -17.68
N GLY A 106 0.39 -2.96 -18.37
CA GLY A 106 0.10 -1.64 -18.93
C GLY A 106 -0.09 -0.52 -17.89
N ILE A 107 0.44 -0.69 -16.68
CA ILE A 107 0.34 0.30 -15.60
C ILE A 107 1.17 1.54 -15.96
N VAL A 108 0.50 2.68 -16.06
CA VAL A 108 1.10 4.02 -16.17
C VAL A 108 1.47 4.54 -14.79
N SER A 109 0.57 4.38 -13.81
CA SER A 109 0.85 4.72 -12.42
C SER A 109 -0.04 3.95 -11.45
N LEU A 110 0.47 3.73 -10.25
CA LEU A 110 -0.25 3.18 -9.10
C LEU A 110 -0.15 4.18 -7.95
N LEU A 111 -1.28 4.62 -7.40
CA LEU A 111 -1.35 5.49 -6.22
C LEU A 111 -2.17 4.81 -5.13
N ILE A 112 -1.54 4.56 -3.98
CA ILE A 112 -2.21 4.09 -2.78
C ILE A 112 -1.85 5.03 -1.65
N HIS A 113 -2.85 5.58 -0.99
CA HIS A 113 -2.70 6.35 0.24
C HIS A 113 -3.80 5.98 1.21
N ILE A 114 -3.40 5.26 2.26
CA ILE A 114 -4.29 4.81 3.34
C ILE A 114 -3.80 5.41 4.64
N LYS A 115 -4.63 6.19 5.31
CA LYS A 115 -4.29 6.93 6.53
C LYS A 115 -5.44 6.96 7.51
N GLY A 116 -5.18 6.53 8.75
CA GLY A 116 -6.17 6.59 9.84
C GLY A 116 -6.36 7.99 10.45
N THR A 117 -7.48 8.20 11.14
CA THR A 117 -7.91 9.50 11.71
C THR A 117 -7.11 10.02 12.93
N LYS A 118 -6.18 9.23 13.49
CA LYS A 118 -5.67 9.46 14.87
C LYS A 118 -4.17 9.70 15.03
N THR A 119 -3.42 9.96 13.96
CA THR A 119 -1.95 10.12 14.09
C THR A 119 -1.47 11.42 13.48
N PRO A 120 -0.76 12.30 14.23
CA PRO A 120 -0.05 13.42 13.62
C PRO A 120 1.04 12.85 12.70
N SER A 121 0.82 12.97 11.39
CA SER A 121 1.74 12.47 10.37
C SER A 121 2.99 13.35 10.35
N ASN A 122 4.11 12.81 10.85
CA ASN A 122 5.43 13.46 10.79
C ASN A 122 6.09 13.36 9.39
N PHE A 123 5.40 12.82 8.38
CA PHE A 123 5.88 12.71 6.99
C PHE A 123 6.39 14.04 6.42
N LYS A 124 5.81 15.17 6.84
CA LYS A 124 6.18 16.52 6.39
C LYS A 124 7.65 16.88 6.62
N ARG A 125 8.38 16.17 7.49
CA ARG A 125 9.80 16.48 7.78
C ARG A 125 10.80 15.76 6.87
N ILE A 126 10.40 14.69 6.18
CA ILE A 126 11.31 13.86 5.39
C ILE A 126 11.12 14.09 3.89
N PHE A 127 9.93 14.54 3.45
CA PHE A 127 9.62 14.71 2.03
C PHE A 127 9.13 16.12 1.67
N THR A 128 9.55 16.60 0.49
CA THR A 128 9.00 17.79 -0.20
C THR A 128 7.61 17.52 -0.79
N VAL A 129 6.84 16.57 -0.24
CA VAL A 129 5.48 16.28 -0.65
C VAL A 129 4.56 17.27 0.06
N SER A 130 4.30 18.39 -0.62
CA SER A 130 3.67 19.59 -0.06
C SER A 130 2.17 19.46 0.25
N LYS A 131 1.54 18.28 0.12
CA LYS A 131 0.08 18.13 0.27
C LYS A 131 -0.32 16.75 0.78
N ILE A 132 0.11 16.38 1.99
CA ILE A 132 -0.48 15.23 2.69
C ILE A 132 -1.63 15.76 3.58
N PRO A 133 -2.90 15.39 3.31
CA PRO A 133 -4.05 15.84 4.09
C PRO A 133 -4.01 15.40 5.56
N GLU A 134 -4.61 16.20 6.45
CA GLU A 134 -4.67 15.93 7.90
C GLU A 134 -5.90 15.10 8.33
N HIS A 135 -6.75 14.70 7.39
CA HIS A 135 -7.90 13.83 7.63
C HIS A 135 -7.56 12.36 7.33
N ALA A 136 -8.45 11.44 7.74
CA ALA A 136 -8.35 10.07 7.26
C ALA A 136 -8.54 10.02 5.76
N GLU A 137 -7.72 9.22 5.10
CA GLU A 137 -7.66 9.12 3.66
C GLU A 137 -7.65 7.65 3.28
N PHE A 138 -8.46 7.31 2.30
CA PHE A 138 -8.38 6.04 1.62
C PHE A 138 -8.48 6.34 0.13
N LYS A 139 -7.35 6.27 -0.55
CA LYS A 139 -7.25 6.48 -1.97
C LYS A 139 -6.43 5.34 -2.55
N ALA A 140 -6.97 4.64 -3.53
CA ALA A 140 -6.30 3.54 -4.18
C ALA A 140 -6.72 3.56 -5.65
N GLU A 141 -5.87 4.11 -6.49
CA GLU A 141 -6.12 4.31 -7.91
C GLU A 141 -5.00 3.66 -8.72
N ILE A 142 -5.39 3.06 -9.83
CA ILE A 142 -4.46 2.53 -10.83
C ILE A 142 -4.80 3.16 -12.17
N THR A 143 -3.77 3.55 -12.90
CA THR A 143 -3.88 4.17 -14.21
C THR A 143 -3.27 3.26 -15.24
N TYR A 144 -4.02 2.94 -16.29
CA TYR A 144 -3.60 2.05 -17.38
C TYR A 144 -3.42 2.80 -18.68
N ARG A 145 -2.55 2.26 -19.54
CA ARG A 145 -2.49 2.59 -20.96
C ARG A 145 -3.18 1.49 -21.76
N ASN A 146 -4.29 1.84 -22.39
CA ASN A 146 -5.07 0.93 -23.22
C ASN A 146 -4.37 0.65 -24.56
N GLU A 147 -4.82 -0.39 -25.27
CA GLU A 147 -4.29 -0.77 -26.59
C GLU A 147 -4.40 0.35 -27.65
N ASP A 148 -5.41 1.22 -27.53
CA ASP A 148 -5.62 2.37 -28.40
C ASP A 148 -4.78 3.60 -28.01
N GLY A 149 -3.95 3.48 -26.97
CA GLY A 149 -3.10 4.54 -26.43
C GLY A 149 -3.82 5.52 -25.51
N SER A 150 -5.12 5.34 -25.26
CA SER A 150 -5.85 6.11 -24.25
C SER A 150 -5.36 5.76 -22.83
N ILE A 151 -5.58 6.69 -21.90
CA ILE A 151 -5.21 6.53 -20.49
C ILE A 151 -6.49 6.56 -19.67
N GLU A 152 -6.67 5.54 -18.84
CA GLU A 152 -7.82 5.37 -17.96
C GLU A 152 -7.36 5.20 -16.52
N THR A 153 -8.14 5.71 -15.57
CA THR A 153 -7.87 5.59 -14.13
C THR A 153 -9.06 4.97 -13.44
N GLU A 154 -8.80 3.95 -12.64
CA GLU A 154 -9.81 3.16 -11.94
C GLU A 154 -9.53 3.12 -10.44
N SER A 155 -10.59 3.00 -9.64
CA SER A 155 -10.47 2.67 -8.21
C SER A 155 -10.13 1.20 -8.06
N ILE A 156 -9.18 0.88 -7.19
CA ILE A 156 -8.80 -0.52 -6.93
C ILE A 156 -9.83 -1.20 -6.03
N PHE A 157 -10.32 -0.53 -4.97
CA PHE A 157 -11.25 -1.12 -4.01
C PHE A 157 -12.62 -0.44 -4.02
#